data_AF-A0AAX3RHS9-F1
#
_entry.id   AF-A0AAX3RHS9-F1
#
_cell.length_a   1.000
_cell.length_b   1.000
_cell.length_c   1.000
_cell.angle_alpha   90.00
_cell.angle_beta   90.00
_cell.angle_gamma   90.00
#
_symmetry.space_group_name_H-M   'P 1'
#
loop_
_entity.id
_entity.type
_entity.pdbx_description
1 polymer ?
#
loop_
_entity_poly.entity_id
_entity_poly.type
_entity_poly.pdbx_seq_one_letter_code
_entity_poly.pdbx_strand_id
1 'polypeptide(L)'
;MKNQIIGLDLCYINNKPLYFSDFEKLVGIDRLTPYYKQANYQIHASPKGIFQSLSMVSTVNQQSFYLFGGSNYGLSLPGQLTGISLSQITTSLVLLEPNLDSLVIATTLQKMVDECISTLNEIQEQLTREENENF
;
A
#
# COMPACT_ATOMS: atom_id res chain seq x y z
N MET A 1 -35.72 -3.11 -19.80
CA MET A 1 -35.44 -2.06 -18.81
C MET A 1 -33.94 -1.97 -18.61
N LYS A 2 -33.37 -0.80 -18.89
CA LYS A 2 -31.96 -0.46 -18.68
C LYS A 2 -31.74 -0.30 -17.17
N ASN A 3 -30.79 -1.03 -16.58
CA ASN A 3 -30.18 -0.64 -15.32
C ASN A 3 -28.71 -0.32 -15.58
N GLN A 4 -28.51 0.94 -15.95
CA GLN A 4 -27.26 1.66 -15.89
C GLN A 4 -27.04 2.04 -14.43
N ILE A 5 -26.13 1.35 -13.74
CA ILE A 5 -25.65 1.74 -12.42
C ILE A 5 -24.12 1.70 -12.48
N ILE A 6 -23.53 2.90 -12.31
CA ILE A 6 -22.14 3.24 -12.00
C ILE A 6 -21.03 2.72 -12.92
N GLY A 7 -20.56 3.61 -13.80
CA GLY A 7 -19.31 3.45 -14.53
C GLY A 7 -18.10 3.46 -13.59
N LEU A 8 -17.55 2.28 -13.32
CA LEU A 8 -16.14 2.10 -13.58
C LEU A 8 -16.08 1.49 -14.97
N ASP A 9 -15.45 2.17 -15.92
CA ASP A 9 -15.10 1.56 -17.20
C ASP A 9 -14.20 0.36 -16.90
N LEU A 10 -14.79 -0.84 -16.78
CA LEU A 10 -14.04 -2.06 -16.65
C LEU A 10 -13.18 -2.17 -17.90
N CYS A 11 -11.88 -2.09 -17.71
CA CYS A 11 -10.94 -2.31 -18.79
C CYS A 11 -11.03 -3.80 -19.18
N TYR A 12 -11.29 -4.09 -20.45
CA TYR A 12 -11.42 -5.45 -20.96
C TYR A 12 -10.20 -5.80 -21.83
N ILE A 13 -9.65 -7.00 -21.66
CA ILE A 13 -8.73 -7.62 -22.63
C ILE A 13 -9.40 -8.89 -23.14
N ASN A 14 -9.56 -9.03 -24.47
CA ASN A 14 -10.22 -10.17 -25.10
C ASN A 14 -11.61 -10.50 -24.51
N ASN A 15 -12.46 -9.48 -24.30
CA ASN A 15 -13.80 -9.60 -23.70
C ASN A 15 -13.85 -10.19 -22.28
N LYS A 16 -12.73 -10.20 -21.54
CA LYS A 16 -12.70 -10.55 -20.12
C LYS A 16 -12.46 -9.32 -19.26
N PRO A 17 -13.20 -9.16 -18.14
CA PRO A 17 -12.96 -8.07 -17.21
C PRO A 17 -11.56 -8.22 -16.62
N LEU A 18 -10.79 -7.13 -16.59
CA LEU A 18 -9.47 -7.11 -15.95
C LEU A 18 -9.60 -6.95 -14.44
N TYR A 19 -8.80 -7.74 -13.71
CA TYR A 19 -8.60 -7.59 -12.27
C TYR A 19 -7.19 -7.09 -11.98
N PHE A 20 -6.99 -6.50 -10.79
CA PHE A 20 -5.68 -6.05 -10.35
C PHE A 20 -4.62 -7.17 -10.41
N SER A 21 -5.01 -8.40 -10.08
CA SER A 21 -4.16 -9.59 -10.18
C SER A 21 -3.68 -9.92 -11.60
N ASP A 22 -4.38 -9.47 -12.63
CA ASP A 22 -3.95 -9.67 -14.01
C ASP A 22 -2.80 -8.72 -14.37
N PHE A 23 -2.83 -7.49 -13.82
CA PHE A 23 -1.72 -6.54 -13.95
C PHE A 23 -0.48 -7.05 -13.22
N GLU A 24 -0.63 -7.56 -12.00
CA GLU A 24 0.50 -8.13 -11.24
C GLU A 24 1.27 -9.20 -12.01
N LYS A 25 0.54 -10.14 -12.62
CA LYS A 25 1.12 -11.19 -13.47
C LYS A 25 1.84 -10.61 -14.69
N LEU A 26 1.31 -9.52 -15.24
CA LEU A 26 1.87 -8.86 -16.41
C LEU A 26 3.18 -8.11 -16.09
N VAL A 27 3.26 -7.46 -14.92
CA VAL A 27 4.50 -6.80 -14.45
C VAL A 27 5.45 -7.74 -13.68
N GLY A 28 5.03 -8.96 -13.37
CA GLY A 28 5.85 -9.93 -12.62
C GLY A 28 5.98 -9.61 -11.13
N ILE A 29 5.02 -8.89 -10.54
CA ILE A 29 5.01 -8.52 -9.12
C ILE A 29 3.76 -9.12 -8.45
N ASP A 30 3.80 -10.42 -8.17
CA ASP A 30 2.63 -11.22 -7.74
C ASP A 30 2.26 -11.06 -6.24
N ARG A 31 2.51 -9.88 -5.63
CA ARG A 31 2.45 -9.70 -4.15
C ARG A 31 1.72 -8.43 -3.69
N LEU A 32 1.22 -7.60 -4.60
CA LEU A 32 0.53 -6.34 -4.35
C LEU A 32 -0.99 -6.48 -4.09
N THR A 33 -1.67 -7.52 -4.61
CA THR A 33 -3.13 -7.72 -4.44
C THR A 33 -3.56 -7.66 -2.97
N PRO A 34 -2.86 -8.31 -2.01
CA PRO A 34 -3.24 -8.23 -0.61
C PRO A 34 -3.22 -6.79 -0.08
N TYR A 35 -2.19 -6.02 -0.43
CA TYR A 35 -2.05 -4.62 0.00
C TYR A 35 -3.11 -3.72 -0.63
N TYR A 36 -3.39 -3.90 -1.92
CA TYR A 36 -4.47 -3.20 -2.61
C TYR A 36 -5.83 -3.48 -1.95
N LYS A 37 -6.15 -4.76 -1.69
CA LYS A 37 -7.39 -5.13 -1.01
C LYS A 37 -7.47 -4.54 0.40
N GLN A 38 -6.37 -4.58 1.15
CA GLN A 38 -6.32 -4.01 2.49
C GLN A 38 -6.58 -2.51 2.49
N ALA A 39 -5.98 -1.75 1.57
CA ALA A 39 -6.26 -0.32 1.41
C ALA A 39 -7.73 -0.06 1.08
N ASN A 40 -8.31 -0.83 0.14
CA ASN A 40 -9.72 -0.71 -0.21
C ASN A 40 -10.65 -1.01 0.97
N TYR A 41 -10.32 -2.01 1.78
CA TYR A 41 -11.14 -2.34 2.94
C TYR A 41 -11.26 -1.18 3.92
N GLN A 42 -10.16 -0.44 4.16
CA GLN A 42 -10.12 0.73 5.03
C GLN A 42 -10.89 1.93 4.44
N ILE A 43 -10.68 2.24 3.16
CA ILE A 43 -11.28 3.42 2.51
C ILE A 43 -12.79 3.28 2.30
N HIS A 44 -13.25 2.09 1.88
CA HIS A 44 -14.66 1.87 1.55
C HIS A 44 -15.49 1.37 2.73
N ALA A 45 -14.96 1.44 3.97
CA ALA A 45 -15.63 0.98 5.19
C ALA A 45 -16.26 -0.41 5.03
N SER A 46 -15.57 -1.31 4.33
CA SER A 46 -16.01 -2.70 4.24
C SER A 46 -16.14 -3.28 5.65
N PRO A 47 -16.98 -4.28 5.90
CA PRO A 47 -17.06 -4.92 7.22
C PRO A 47 -15.69 -5.34 7.74
N LYS A 48 -14.81 -5.79 6.84
CA LYS A 48 -13.43 -6.14 7.18
C LYS A 48 -12.57 -4.95 7.58
N GLY A 49 -12.72 -3.79 6.93
CA GLY A 49 -12.01 -2.56 7.31
C GLY A 49 -12.46 -2.00 8.65
N ILE A 50 -13.76 -2.15 8.96
CA ILE A 50 -14.33 -1.75 10.25
C ILE A 50 -13.74 -2.59 11.40
N PHE A 51 -13.64 -3.91 11.23
CA PHE A 51 -13.18 -4.83 12.30
C PHE A 51 -11.70 -5.23 12.24
N GLN A 52 -10.96 -4.81 11.22
CA GLN A 52 -9.52 -5.09 11.07
C GLN A 52 -8.81 -3.81 10.64
N SER A 53 -8.79 -2.82 11.54
CA SER A 53 -8.13 -1.55 11.32
C SER A 53 -6.61 -1.73 11.36
N LEU A 54 -5.92 -1.09 10.40
CA LEU A 54 -4.46 -0.95 10.45
C LEU A 54 -4.01 -0.01 11.57
N SER A 55 -4.90 0.84 12.07
CA SER A 55 -4.59 1.89 13.04
C SER A 55 -4.62 1.43 14.49
N MET A 56 -4.87 0.15 14.73
CA MET A 56 -4.89 -0.47 16.06
C MET A 56 -3.90 -1.64 16.11
N VAL A 57 -3.20 -1.75 17.22
CA VAL A 57 -2.32 -2.88 17.52
C VAL A 57 -3.14 -4.17 17.68
N SER A 58 -2.51 -5.31 17.39
CA SER A 58 -3.15 -6.64 17.37
C SER A 58 -3.60 -7.14 18.74
N THR A 59 -3.09 -6.56 19.83
CA THR A 59 -3.47 -6.86 21.22
C THR A 59 -4.84 -6.29 21.58
N VAL A 60 -5.27 -5.20 20.91
CA VAL A 60 -6.59 -4.62 21.10
C VAL A 60 -7.66 -5.50 20.43
N ASN A 61 -8.74 -5.79 21.16
CA ASN A 61 -9.89 -6.49 20.60
C ASN A 61 -10.68 -5.57 19.64
N GLN A 62 -10.30 -5.59 18.36
CA GLN A 62 -10.89 -4.77 17.31
C GLN A 62 -12.36 -5.13 16.95
N GLN A 63 -12.93 -6.19 17.54
CA GLN A 63 -14.37 -6.49 17.41
C GLN A 63 -15.21 -5.73 18.42
N SER A 64 -14.61 -5.30 19.53
CA SER A 64 -15.30 -4.65 20.65
C SER A 64 -14.90 -3.19 20.81
N PHE A 65 -13.75 -2.79 20.28
CA PHE A 65 -13.20 -1.44 20.40
C PHE A 65 -12.97 -0.81 19.04
N TYR A 66 -13.23 0.50 18.98
CA TYR A 66 -12.95 1.34 17.82
C TYR A 66 -12.02 2.47 18.24
N LEU A 67 -11.07 2.78 17.37
CA LEU A 67 -10.21 3.95 17.52
C LEU A 67 -11.03 5.23 17.27
N PHE A 68 -10.92 6.20 18.19
CA PHE A 68 -11.47 7.54 18.01
C PHE A 68 -10.32 8.54 17.84
N GLY A 69 -10.33 9.31 16.74
CA GLY A 69 -9.26 10.24 16.40
C GLY A 69 -8.20 9.65 15.45
N GLY A 70 -7.16 10.43 15.20
CA GLY A 70 -6.03 10.00 14.36
C GLY A 70 -5.06 9.08 15.13
N SER A 71 -4.48 8.10 14.43
CA SER A 71 -3.40 7.25 14.95
C SER A 71 -2.28 7.18 13.94
N ASN A 72 -1.05 7.17 14.45
CA ASN A 72 0.16 6.99 13.64
C ASN A 72 0.49 5.49 13.45
N TYR A 73 -0.16 4.61 14.21
CA TYR A 73 0.02 3.17 14.10
C TYR A 73 -0.47 2.67 12.73
N GLY A 74 0.28 1.76 12.11
CA GLY A 74 -0.09 1.16 10.83
C GLY A 74 0.27 2.00 9.60
N LEU A 75 0.85 3.19 9.77
CA LEU A 75 1.32 4.04 8.66
C LEU A 75 2.57 3.49 7.97
N SER A 76 3.30 2.59 8.62
CA SER A 76 4.54 2.03 8.09
C SER A 76 4.34 1.34 6.74
N LEU A 77 3.35 0.47 6.62
CA LEU A 77 3.09 -0.26 5.38
C LEU A 77 2.67 0.67 4.21
N PRO A 78 1.68 1.58 4.36
CA PRO A 78 1.40 2.62 3.36
C PRO A 78 2.61 3.48 3.01
N GLY A 79 3.42 3.87 3.99
CA GLY A 79 4.64 4.67 3.77
C GLY A 79 5.67 3.93 2.92
N GLN A 80 5.93 2.65 3.23
CA GLN A 80 6.84 1.79 2.47
C GLN A 80 6.38 1.62 1.02
N LEU A 81 5.10 1.29 0.82
CA LEU A 81 4.52 1.12 -0.52
C LEU A 81 4.54 2.43 -1.33
N THR A 82 4.39 3.57 -0.66
CA THR A 82 4.51 4.90 -1.29
C THR A 82 5.95 5.15 -1.74
N GLY A 83 6.94 4.90 -0.88
CA GLY A 83 8.35 5.04 -1.22
C GLY A 83 8.76 4.16 -2.40
N ILE A 84 8.34 2.89 -2.39
CA ILE A 84 8.57 1.93 -3.49
C ILE A 84 7.93 2.46 -4.78
N SER A 85 6.66 2.85 -4.74
CA SER A 85 5.94 3.32 -5.94
C SER A 85 6.59 4.56 -6.54
N LEU A 86 6.98 5.53 -5.69
CA LEU A 86 7.63 6.76 -6.14
C LEU A 86 8.99 6.48 -6.77
N SER A 87 9.78 5.59 -6.16
CA SER A 87 11.08 5.18 -6.71
C SER A 87 10.93 4.47 -8.05
N GLN A 88 9.97 3.55 -8.18
CA GLN A 88 9.71 2.82 -9.43
C GLN A 88 9.26 3.75 -10.57
N ILE A 89 8.32 4.65 -10.30
CA ILE A 89 7.84 5.64 -11.28
C ILE A 89 8.99 6.54 -11.71
N THR A 90 9.75 7.07 -10.76
CA THR A 90 10.85 8.01 -11.04
C THR A 90 11.98 7.33 -11.79
N THR A 91 12.35 6.10 -11.39
CA THR A 91 13.36 5.29 -12.09
C THR A 91 12.92 5.01 -13.53
N SER A 92 11.65 4.64 -13.73
CA SER A 92 11.11 4.40 -15.08
C SER A 92 11.19 5.63 -15.96
N LEU A 93 10.90 6.81 -15.40
CA LEU A 93 10.98 8.10 -16.11
C LEU A 93 12.43 8.45 -16.49
N VAL A 94 13.37 8.33 -15.55
CA VAL A 94 14.77 8.71 -15.75
C VAL A 94 15.51 7.74 -16.68
N LEU A 95 15.06 6.48 -16.76
CA LEU A 95 15.61 5.47 -17.67
C LEU A 95 15.01 5.51 -19.09
N LEU A 96 14.10 6.44 -19.41
CA LEU A 96 13.64 6.65 -20.79
C LEU A 96 14.79 7.06 -21.73
N GLU A 97 15.73 7.88 -21.22
CA GLU A 97 16.96 8.27 -21.92
C GLU A 97 18.17 7.96 -21.01
N PRO A 98 18.66 6.70 -21.01
CA PRO A 98 19.64 6.26 -20.04
C PRO A 98 21.03 6.85 -20.33
N ASN A 99 21.63 7.46 -19.30
CA ASN A 99 23.03 7.85 -19.26
C ASN A 99 23.63 7.48 -17.88
N LEU A 100 24.91 7.81 -17.66
CA LEU A 100 25.59 7.47 -16.40
C LEU A 100 24.90 8.11 -15.18
N ASP A 101 24.48 9.37 -15.29
CA ASP A 101 23.77 10.05 -14.22
C ASP A 101 22.39 9.43 -13.97
N SER A 102 21.68 9.01 -15.03
CA SER A 102 20.42 8.28 -14.91
C SER A 102 20.56 7.00 -14.07
N LEU A 103 21.66 6.25 -14.28
CA LEU A 103 21.95 5.04 -13.50
C LEU A 103 22.31 5.36 -12.04
N VAL A 104 23.07 6.44 -11.81
CA VAL A 104 23.39 6.92 -10.46
C VAL A 104 22.12 7.34 -9.72
N ILE A 105 21.21 8.06 -10.37
CA ILE A 105 19.92 8.48 -9.81
C ILE A 105 19.08 7.25 -9.45
N ALA A 106 18.90 6.31 -10.38
CA ALA A 106 18.12 5.08 -10.13
C ALA A 106 18.68 4.28 -8.94
N THR A 107 20.01 4.13 -8.87
CA THR A 107 20.68 3.43 -7.76
C THR A 107 20.52 4.17 -6.43
N THR A 108 20.58 5.50 -6.46
CA THR A 108 20.39 6.34 -5.27
C THR A 108 18.96 6.25 -4.76
N LEU A 109 17.97 6.32 -5.65
CA LEU A 109 16.56 6.14 -5.30
C LEU A 109 16.30 4.79 -4.65
N GLN A 110 16.92 3.72 -5.14
CA GLN A 110 16.80 2.40 -4.51
C GLN A 110 17.34 2.41 -3.07
N LYS A 111 18.52 3.00 -2.84
CA LYS A 111 19.09 3.12 -1.49
C LYS A 111 18.20 3.95 -0.55
N MET A 112 17.61 5.04 -1.06
CA MET A 112 16.68 5.86 -0.29
C MET A 112 15.41 5.09 0.09
N VAL A 113 14.91 4.21 -0.79
CA VAL A 113 13.79 3.32 -0.46
C VAL A 113 14.17 2.33 0.64
N ASP A 114 15.34 1.72 0.55
CA ASP A 114 15.80 0.76 1.56
C ASP A 114 15.90 1.42 2.95
N GLU A 115 16.45 2.64 3.01
CA GLU A 115 16.51 3.46 4.23
C GLU A 115 15.11 3.82 4.74
N CYS A 116 14.22 4.29 3.85
CA CYS A 116 12.83 4.60 4.18
C CYS A 116 12.10 3.40 4.78
N ILE A 117 12.30 2.19 4.22
CA ILE A 117 11.71 0.96 4.74
C ILE A 117 12.25 0.64 6.15
N SER A 118 13.56 0.74 6.37
CA SER A 118 14.16 0.50 7.69
C SER A 118 13.57 1.45 8.73
N THR A 119 13.59 2.75 8.45
CA THR A 119 13.10 3.78 9.37
C THR A 119 11.62 3.60 9.68
N LEU A 120 10.77 3.30 8.69
CA LEU A 120 9.35 3.07 8.91
C LEU A 120 9.07 1.79 9.72
N ASN A 121 9.88 0.74 9.55
CA ASN A 121 9.78 -0.45 10.39
C ASN A 121 10.17 -0.16 11.84
N GLU A 122 11.28 0.54 12.06
CA GLU A 122 11.75 0.91 13.40
C GLU A 122 10.69 1.75 14.16
N ILE A 123 10.10 2.75 13.48
CA ILE A 123 9.02 3.57 14.06
C ILE A 123 7.80 2.70 14.38
N GLN A 124 7.40 1.77 13.49
CA GLN A 124 6.27 0.88 13.73
C GLN A 124 6.49 -0.04 14.93
N GLU A 125 7.70 -0.56 15.09
CA GLU A 125 8.06 -1.38 16.25
C GLU A 125 8.04 -0.57 17.55
N GLN A 126 8.55 0.67 17.52
CA GLN A 126 8.47 1.58 18.65
C GLN A 126 7.01 1.86 19.05
N LEU A 127 6.17 2.26 18.10
CA LEU A 127 4.74 2.49 18.34
C LEU A 127 4.04 1.22 18.85
N THR A 128 4.44 0.04 18.37
CA THR A 128 3.88 -1.23 18.86
C THR A 128 4.23 -1.48 20.32
N ARG A 129 5.45 -1.14 20.77
CA ARG A 129 5.82 -1.25 22.17
C ARG A 129 5.04 -0.26 23.03
N GLU A 130 5.00 1.00 22.62
CA GLU A 130 4.28 2.07 23.34
C GLU A 130 2.79 1.75 23.50
N GLU A 131 2.12 1.31 22.44
CA GLU A 131 0.70 0.93 22.51
C GLU A 131 0.46 -0.30 23.39
N ASN A 132 1.35 -1.30 23.36
CA ASN A 132 1.23 -2.49 24.21
C ASN A 132 1.51 -2.23 25.71
N GLU A 133 2.18 -1.13 26.05
CA GLU A 133 2.34 -0.72 27.46
C GLU A 133 1.08 -0.01 28.00
N ASN A 134 0.24 0.51 27.09
CA ASN A 134 -0.96 1.27 27.42
C ASN A 134 -2.25 0.41 27.49
N PHE A 135 -2.21 -0.85 27.04
CA PHE A 135 -3.36 -1.79 27.00
C PHE A 135 -3.00 -3.17 27.55
#